data_AF-A0A0P4V3X4-F1
#
_entry.id   AF-A0A0P4V3X4-F1
#
_cell.length_a   1.000
_cell.length_b   1.000
_cell.length_c   1.000
_cell.angle_alpha   90.00
_cell.angle_beta   90.00
_cell.angle_gamma   90.00
#
_symmetry.space_group_name_H-M   'P 1'
#
loop_
_entity.id
_entity.type
_entity.pdbx_description
1 polymer ?
#
loop_
_entity_poly.entity_id
_entity_poly.type
_entity_poly.pdbx_seq_one_letter_code
_entity_poly.pdbx_strand_id
1 'polypeptide(L)'
;MGLNISYEFSITATVEQARAIVTALRDLALDLSFAQVDEWVELQGEACHFDMEDLDDPYVFLKLRGIKPVEIAMNGMSWRSSTYLIAFDTLPGQGSETAAFGLATHSEIGETNDWIWTGFCKTQYASNPQYGGQENFLRCHLAIVKILDEAQKLGVCCEVDDEGNYWKTRNIATLMAALSAENIFMATTMGAIKDTIDPSSATLEAPILAYPNFEQLEAEGNQDLDRNL
;
A
#
# COMPACT_ATOMS: atom_id res chain seq x y z
N MET A 1 8.35 -6.35 5.89
CA MET A 1 9.23 -6.77 4.78
C MET A 1 8.37 -7.41 3.72
N GLY A 2 8.61 -7.02 2.47
CA GLY A 2 7.92 -7.53 1.29
C GLY A 2 7.55 -6.41 0.32
N LEU A 3 7.63 -6.71 -0.99
CA LEU A 3 7.59 -5.73 -2.08
C LEU A 3 6.37 -4.79 -1.98
N ASN A 4 6.66 -3.56 -1.57
CA ASN A 4 5.72 -2.49 -1.28
C ASN A 4 5.84 -1.35 -2.30
N ILE A 5 4.72 -0.69 -2.55
CA ILE A 5 4.68 0.63 -3.16
C ILE A 5 4.00 1.58 -2.18
N SER A 6 4.69 2.65 -1.79
CA SER A 6 4.16 3.74 -0.99
C SER A 6 4.12 5.04 -1.80
N TYR A 7 3.19 5.91 -1.46
CA TYR A 7 2.99 7.17 -2.16
C TYR A 7 2.43 8.23 -1.24
N GLU A 8 2.77 9.47 -1.56
CA GLU A 8 2.20 10.67 -0.97
C GLU A 8 1.58 11.53 -2.06
N PHE A 9 0.38 12.04 -1.80
CA PHE A 9 -0.27 13.02 -2.64
C PHE A 9 -0.21 14.38 -1.96
N SER A 10 0.02 15.43 -2.75
CA SER A 10 -0.18 16.81 -2.30
C SER A 10 -0.73 17.69 -3.42
N ILE A 11 -1.68 18.56 -3.07
CA ILE A 11 -2.26 19.55 -3.99
C ILE A 11 -2.94 20.68 -3.21
N THR A 12 -2.90 21.91 -3.73
CA THR A 12 -3.75 23.01 -3.24
C THR A 12 -4.98 23.12 -4.14
N ALA A 13 -6.17 22.91 -3.58
CA ALA A 13 -7.40 22.83 -4.36
C ALA A 13 -8.65 23.24 -3.56
N THR A 14 -9.71 23.63 -4.26
CA THR A 14 -11.07 23.72 -3.70
C THR A 14 -11.58 22.33 -3.29
N VAL A 15 -12.64 22.27 -2.46
CA VAL A 15 -13.28 21.00 -2.11
C VAL A 15 -13.86 20.31 -3.34
N GLU A 16 -14.46 21.07 -4.26
CA GLU A 16 -15.05 20.55 -5.50
C GLU A 16 -14.00 19.91 -6.41
N GLN A 17 -12.82 20.52 -6.51
CA GLN A 17 -11.70 19.95 -7.25
C GLN A 17 -11.16 18.68 -6.58
N ALA A 18 -11.01 18.68 -5.25
CA ALA A 18 -10.58 17.49 -4.52
C ALA A 18 -11.56 16.31 -4.72
N ARG A 19 -12.88 16.57 -4.63
CA ARG A 19 -13.92 15.57 -4.96
C ARG A 19 -13.78 15.05 -6.38
N ALA A 20 -13.63 15.94 -7.37
CA ALA A 20 -13.50 15.55 -8.78
C ALA A 20 -12.27 14.66 -9.01
N ILE A 21 -11.14 14.98 -8.36
CA ILE A 21 -9.93 14.17 -8.43
C ILE A 21 -10.17 12.78 -7.84
N VAL A 22 -10.65 12.68 -6.59
CA VAL A 22 -10.86 11.38 -5.95
C VAL A 22 -11.90 10.54 -6.70
N THR A 23 -12.93 11.18 -7.25
CA THR A 23 -13.92 10.52 -8.11
C THR A 23 -13.27 9.95 -9.37
N ALA A 24 -12.45 10.73 -10.08
CA ALA A 24 -11.76 10.27 -11.28
C ALA A 24 -10.80 9.11 -11.00
N LEU A 25 -10.08 9.13 -9.87
CA LEU A 25 -9.23 8.02 -9.44
C LEU A 25 -10.06 6.76 -9.17
N ARG A 26 -11.22 6.91 -8.53
CA ARG A 26 -12.11 5.79 -8.24
C ARG A 26 -12.73 5.19 -9.50
N ASP A 27 -13.16 6.04 -10.44
CA ASP A 27 -13.71 5.61 -11.72
C ASP A 27 -12.66 4.81 -12.50
N LEU A 28 -11.41 5.28 -12.52
CA LEU A 28 -10.31 4.51 -13.09
C LEU A 28 -10.07 3.18 -12.36
N ALA A 29 -10.17 3.14 -11.03
CA ALA A 29 -10.03 1.90 -10.27
C ALA A 29 -11.12 0.87 -10.64
N LEU A 30 -12.36 1.33 -10.86
CA LEU A 30 -13.46 0.49 -11.35
C LEU A 30 -13.14 -0.08 -12.76
N ASP A 31 -12.56 0.73 -13.64
CA ASP A 31 -12.16 0.30 -14.99
C ASP A 31 -10.96 -0.67 -14.97
N LEU A 32 -10.04 -0.51 -14.02
CA LEU A 32 -8.82 -1.33 -13.90
C LEU A 32 -9.05 -2.73 -13.31
N SER A 33 -10.31 -3.12 -13.09
CA SER A 33 -10.68 -4.46 -12.60
C SER A 33 -9.97 -4.83 -11.29
N PHE A 34 -9.91 -3.90 -10.34
CA PHE A 34 -9.58 -4.21 -8.95
C PHE A 34 -10.55 -5.28 -8.43
N ALA A 35 -10.09 -6.16 -7.54
CA ALA A 35 -10.96 -7.18 -6.95
C ALA A 35 -12.08 -6.56 -6.09
N GLN A 36 -11.80 -5.40 -5.49
CA GLN A 36 -12.77 -4.60 -4.76
C GLN A 36 -12.44 -3.13 -4.91
N VAL A 37 -13.47 -2.30 -5.08
CA VAL A 37 -13.41 -0.84 -5.01
C VAL A 37 -14.59 -0.41 -4.16
N ASP A 38 -14.32 0.15 -3.00
CA ASP A 38 -15.37 0.55 -2.06
C ASP A 38 -16.06 1.83 -2.51
N GLU A 39 -17.16 2.18 -1.86
CA GLU A 39 -17.74 3.52 -2.00
C GLU A 39 -16.75 4.56 -1.50
N TRP A 40 -16.78 5.76 -2.10
CA TRP A 40 -15.98 6.85 -1.59
C TRP A 40 -16.65 7.45 -0.35
N VAL A 41 -15.81 7.82 0.60
CA VAL A 41 -16.19 8.33 1.92
C VAL A 41 -15.79 9.80 1.99
N GLU A 42 -16.67 10.62 2.53
CA GLU A 42 -16.44 12.03 2.80
C GLU A 42 -16.70 12.33 4.28
N LEU A 43 -15.66 12.71 5.01
CA LEU A 43 -15.70 12.99 6.44
C LEU A 43 -15.31 14.46 6.71
N GLN A 44 -15.91 15.05 7.75
CA GLN A 44 -15.64 16.43 8.16
C GLN A 44 -15.67 16.57 9.68
N GLY A 45 -14.84 17.48 10.19
CA GLY A 45 -14.79 17.83 11.61
C GLY A 45 -14.50 16.61 12.47
N GLU A 46 -15.33 16.40 13.50
CA GLU A 46 -15.16 15.30 14.45
C GLU A 46 -15.22 13.91 13.79
N ALA A 47 -15.91 13.78 12.65
CA ALA A 47 -15.96 12.52 11.92
C ALA A 47 -14.58 12.11 11.37
N CYS A 48 -13.63 13.03 11.25
CA CYS A 48 -12.25 12.75 10.83
C CYS A 48 -11.33 12.34 12.00
N HIS A 49 -11.79 12.43 13.24
CA HIS A 49 -10.97 12.10 14.40
C HIS A 49 -10.51 10.64 14.34
N PHE A 50 -9.19 10.44 14.42
CA PHE A 50 -8.55 9.12 14.46
C PHE A 50 -8.23 8.78 15.91
N ASP A 51 -8.80 7.68 16.39
CA ASP A 51 -8.47 7.06 17.67
C ASP A 51 -7.90 5.66 17.40
N MET A 52 -6.73 5.37 17.97
CA MET A 52 -6.08 4.07 17.82
C MET A 52 -6.76 2.98 18.65
N GLU A 53 -7.55 3.36 19.66
CA GLU A 53 -8.28 2.42 20.52
C GLU A 53 -9.65 2.03 19.95
N ASP A 54 -10.20 2.82 19.02
CA ASP A 54 -11.50 2.56 18.37
C ASP A 54 -11.34 1.76 17.07
N LEU A 55 -11.07 0.46 17.22
CA LEU A 55 -10.94 -0.46 16.08
C LEU A 55 -12.29 -0.84 15.45
N ASP A 56 -13.42 -0.46 16.06
CA ASP A 56 -14.76 -0.70 15.53
C ASP A 56 -15.20 0.39 14.53
N ASP A 57 -14.46 1.49 14.43
CA ASP A 57 -14.69 2.53 13.44
C ASP A 57 -14.47 1.98 12.02
N PRO A 58 -15.51 1.96 11.15
CA PRO A 58 -15.39 1.43 9.80
C PRO A 58 -14.40 2.20 8.91
N TYR A 59 -14.01 3.42 9.30
CA TYR A 59 -13.09 4.28 8.55
C TYR A 59 -11.72 4.42 9.20
N VAL A 60 -11.41 3.64 10.23
CA VAL A 60 -10.16 3.74 11.02
C VAL A 60 -8.91 3.79 10.13
N PHE A 61 -8.84 2.95 9.08
CA PHE A 61 -7.70 2.90 8.17
C PHE A 61 -7.65 4.06 7.16
N LEU A 62 -8.80 4.59 6.73
CA LEU A 62 -8.84 5.79 5.90
C LEU A 62 -8.38 7.01 6.71
N LYS A 63 -8.85 7.13 7.96
CA LYS A 63 -8.43 8.19 8.87
C LYS A 63 -6.94 8.12 9.18
N LEU A 64 -6.42 6.92 9.46
CA LEU A 64 -4.99 6.67 9.67
C LEU A 64 -4.13 7.14 8.49
N ARG A 65 -4.60 6.96 7.25
CA ARG A 65 -3.88 7.40 6.04
C ARG A 65 -3.96 8.90 5.79
N GLY A 66 -4.99 9.54 6.34
CA GLY A 66 -5.23 10.97 6.28
C GLY A 66 -4.65 11.78 7.43
N ILE A 67 -3.92 11.19 8.39
CA ILE A 67 -3.26 11.95 9.46
C ILE A 67 -1.97 12.62 8.97
N LYS A 68 -1.59 13.73 9.60
CA LYS A 68 -0.34 14.45 9.32
C LYS A 68 0.64 14.32 10.49
N PRO A 69 1.91 13.97 10.24
CA PRO A 69 2.95 14.10 11.26
C PRO A 69 3.19 15.59 11.59
N VAL A 70 3.26 15.89 12.88
CA VAL A 70 3.53 17.24 13.40
C VAL A 70 4.67 17.14 14.40
N GLU A 71 5.78 17.80 14.07
CA GLU A 71 6.93 17.93 14.95
C GLU A 71 6.56 18.74 16.19
N ILE A 72 6.99 18.25 17.36
CA ILE A 72 6.85 18.94 18.65
C ILE A 72 8.25 19.21 19.24
N ALA A 73 8.29 20.05 20.27
CA ALA A 73 9.54 20.38 20.96
C ALA A 73 10.33 19.13 21.38
N MET A 74 11.67 19.25 21.39
CA MET A 74 12.61 18.17 21.74
C MET A 74 12.64 16.98 20.74
N ASN A 75 12.42 17.24 19.45
CA ASN A 75 12.40 16.23 18.38
C ASN A 75 11.36 15.12 18.61
N GLY A 76 10.27 15.44 19.31
CA GLY A 76 9.14 14.53 19.43
C GLY A 76 8.25 14.61 18.19
N MET A 77 7.48 13.56 17.93
CA MET A 77 6.48 13.53 16.87
C MET A 77 5.10 13.39 17.49
N SER A 78 4.15 14.15 16.97
CA SER A 78 2.71 13.98 17.23
C SER A 78 1.99 13.77 15.90
N TRP A 79 0.76 13.28 15.96
CA TRP A 79 -0.08 13.09 14.78
C TRP A 79 -1.29 14.00 14.88
N ARG A 80 -1.63 14.65 13.78
CA ARG A 80 -2.81 15.50 13.68
C ARG A 80 -3.84 14.83 12.78
N SER A 81 -5.05 14.60 13.29
CA SER A 81 -6.18 14.15 12.48
C SER A 81 -6.55 15.22 11.44
N SER A 82 -7.07 14.77 10.31
CA SER A 82 -7.63 15.67 9.30
C SER A 82 -8.87 16.39 9.84
N THR A 83 -9.18 17.55 9.26
CA THR A 83 -10.43 18.29 9.46
C THR A 83 -11.45 17.95 8.37
N TYR A 84 -10.96 17.44 7.23
CA TYR A 84 -11.76 17.04 6.09
C TYR A 84 -11.02 15.93 5.34
N LEU A 85 -11.73 14.87 4.94
CA LEU A 85 -11.17 13.74 4.21
C LEU A 85 -12.15 13.28 3.13
N ILE A 86 -11.61 13.00 1.94
CA ILE A 86 -12.32 12.39 0.81
C ILE A 86 -11.46 11.22 0.33
N ALA A 87 -11.93 9.98 0.45
CA ALA A 87 -11.10 8.81 0.12
C ALA A 87 -11.94 7.57 -0.22
N PHE A 88 -11.29 6.53 -0.75
CA PHE A 88 -11.87 5.21 -0.92
C PHE A 88 -10.79 4.13 -0.75
N ASP A 89 -11.19 2.96 -0.27
CA ASP A 89 -10.36 1.76 -0.20
C ASP A 89 -10.54 0.88 -1.44
N THR A 90 -9.50 0.11 -1.76
CA THR A 90 -9.48 -0.86 -2.84
C THR A 90 -8.72 -2.10 -2.44
N LEU A 91 -9.05 -3.22 -3.08
CA LEU A 91 -8.23 -4.42 -3.09
C LEU A 91 -7.76 -4.68 -4.54
N PRO A 92 -6.46 -4.52 -4.86
CA PRO A 92 -5.95 -4.79 -6.20
C PRO A 92 -6.26 -6.22 -6.66
N GLY A 93 -6.08 -7.19 -5.76
CA GLY A 93 -6.33 -8.60 -5.99
C GLY A 93 -5.98 -9.45 -4.79
N GLN A 94 -6.34 -10.73 -4.85
CA GLN A 94 -5.95 -11.70 -3.83
C GLN A 94 -4.43 -11.72 -3.63
N GLY A 95 -4.01 -11.78 -2.37
CA GLY A 95 -2.60 -11.70 -1.98
C GLY A 95 -2.01 -10.28 -1.96
N SER A 96 -2.78 -9.24 -2.30
CA SER A 96 -2.38 -7.85 -2.02
C SER A 96 -2.93 -7.40 -0.67
N GLU A 97 -2.28 -6.41 -0.05
CA GLU A 97 -2.91 -5.56 0.96
C GLU A 97 -3.93 -4.61 0.29
N THR A 98 -4.76 -3.95 1.10
CA THR A 98 -5.65 -2.89 0.62
C THR A 98 -4.84 -1.65 0.25
N ALA A 99 -5.14 -1.05 -0.90
CA ALA A 99 -4.63 0.26 -1.28
C ALA A 99 -5.76 1.29 -1.15
N ALA A 100 -5.46 2.47 -0.61
CA ALA A 100 -6.46 3.53 -0.45
C ALA A 100 -6.00 4.83 -1.06
N PHE A 101 -6.90 5.49 -1.77
CA PHE A 101 -6.61 6.75 -2.46
C PHE A 101 -7.55 7.82 -1.93
N GLY A 102 -7.00 9.00 -1.65
CA GLY A 102 -7.79 10.08 -1.09
C GLY A 102 -7.03 11.39 -1.03
N LEU A 103 -7.68 12.36 -0.42
CA LEU A 103 -7.16 13.68 -0.12
C LEU A 103 -7.72 14.09 1.25
N ALA A 104 -6.84 14.57 2.12
CA ALA A 104 -7.22 15.06 3.44
C ALA A 104 -6.58 16.43 3.72
N THR A 105 -7.33 17.33 4.35
CA THR A 105 -6.79 18.60 4.85
C THR A 105 -6.87 18.67 6.37
N HIS A 106 -6.05 19.53 6.97
CA HIS A 106 -5.80 19.60 8.42
C HIS A 106 -6.07 21.01 8.98
N SER A 107 -6.59 21.89 8.14
CA SER A 107 -6.92 23.28 8.43
C SER A 107 -8.43 23.47 8.33
N GLU A 108 -8.96 24.58 8.84
CA GLU A 108 -10.34 24.96 8.55
C GLU A 108 -10.53 25.14 7.03
N ILE A 109 -11.69 24.72 6.53
CA ILE A 109 -11.97 24.79 5.09
C ILE A 109 -12.06 26.25 4.65
N GLY A 110 -11.13 26.63 3.77
CA GLY A 110 -11.14 27.89 3.03
C GLY A 110 -11.64 27.71 1.60
N GLU A 111 -11.50 28.77 0.80
CA GLU A 111 -11.75 28.74 -0.65
C GLU A 111 -10.87 27.68 -1.33
N THR A 112 -9.59 27.65 -0.99
CA THR A 112 -8.65 26.59 -1.35
C THR A 112 -7.99 26.02 -0.09
N ASN A 113 -7.58 24.77 -0.17
CA ASN A 113 -7.02 24.03 0.95
C ASN A 113 -5.80 23.25 0.49
N ASP A 114 -4.84 23.07 1.40
CA ASP A 114 -3.73 22.14 1.18
C ASP A 114 -4.20 20.74 1.54
N TRP A 115 -4.27 19.90 0.52
CA TRP A 115 -4.64 18.50 0.61
C TRP A 115 -3.39 17.65 0.60
N ILE A 116 -3.36 16.66 1.49
CA ILE A 116 -2.33 15.64 1.55
C ILE A 116 -2.95 14.26 1.72
N TRP A 117 -2.24 13.22 1.29
CA TRP A 117 -2.63 11.84 1.54
C TRP A 117 -1.39 10.97 1.57
N THR A 118 -1.41 9.93 2.39
CA THR A 118 -0.37 8.90 2.39
C THR A 118 -1.00 7.54 2.14
N GLY A 119 -0.38 6.74 1.29
CA GLY A 119 -0.85 5.41 0.96
C GLY A 119 0.31 4.45 0.80
N PHE A 120 0.03 3.17 1.01
CA PHE A 120 0.95 2.09 0.67
C PHE A 120 0.15 0.83 0.33
N CYS A 121 0.78 -0.10 -0.36
CA CYS A 121 0.21 -1.40 -0.66
C CYS A 121 1.31 -2.41 -0.92
N LYS A 122 1.37 -3.47 -0.11
CA LYS A 122 2.18 -4.64 -0.45
C LYS A 122 1.46 -5.48 -1.47
N THR A 123 2.16 -5.79 -2.55
CA THR A 123 1.63 -6.59 -3.66
C THR A 123 2.33 -7.92 -3.81
N GLN A 124 3.46 -8.15 -3.12
CA GLN A 124 4.27 -9.36 -3.24
C GLN A 124 3.46 -10.66 -3.21
N TYR A 125 2.55 -10.83 -2.25
CA TYR A 125 1.83 -12.10 -2.09
C TYR A 125 0.76 -12.36 -3.16
N ALA A 126 0.45 -11.37 -4.00
CA ALA A 126 -0.36 -11.57 -5.20
C ALA A 126 0.33 -12.51 -6.21
N SER A 127 1.65 -12.73 -6.05
CA SER A 127 2.44 -13.68 -6.83
C SER A 127 2.26 -15.13 -6.44
N ASN A 128 1.46 -15.44 -5.40
CA ASN A 128 1.17 -16.81 -5.03
C ASN A 128 0.51 -17.55 -6.21
N PRO A 129 1.01 -18.73 -6.62
CA PRO A 129 0.41 -19.54 -7.68
C PRO A 129 -1.10 -19.77 -7.54
N GLN A 130 -1.62 -19.87 -6.30
CA GLN A 130 -3.06 -20.05 -6.05
C GLN A 130 -3.91 -18.83 -6.44
N TYR A 131 -3.31 -17.64 -6.50
CA TYR A 131 -3.98 -16.39 -6.87
C TYR A 131 -3.73 -15.99 -8.33
N GLY A 132 -3.11 -16.85 -9.14
CA GLY A 132 -2.75 -16.56 -10.53
C GLY A 132 -1.27 -16.20 -10.73
N GLY A 133 -0.44 -16.34 -9.69
CA GLY A 133 1.02 -16.26 -9.83
C GLY A 133 1.53 -14.87 -10.25
N GLN A 134 2.63 -14.87 -10.98
CA GLN A 134 3.31 -13.65 -11.44
C GLN A 134 2.40 -12.72 -12.28
N GLU A 135 1.47 -13.28 -13.06
CA GLU A 135 0.53 -12.49 -13.86
C GLU A 135 -0.43 -11.69 -12.97
N ASN A 136 -0.96 -12.29 -11.90
CA ASN A 136 -1.80 -11.59 -10.94
C ASN A 136 -1.02 -10.50 -10.19
N PHE A 137 0.23 -10.78 -9.80
CA PHE A 137 1.11 -9.77 -9.22
C PHE A 137 1.30 -8.56 -10.15
N LEU A 138 1.66 -8.78 -11.41
CA LEU A 138 1.83 -7.71 -12.38
C LEU A 138 0.53 -6.92 -12.56
N ARG A 139 -0.61 -7.59 -12.67
CA ARG A 139 -1.92 -6.93 -12.76
C ARG A 139 -2.15 -6.00 -11.56
N CYS A 140 -1.98 -6.50 -10.34
CA CYS A 140 -2.20 -5.74 -9.11
C CYS A 140 -1.26 -4.52 -9.01
N HIS A 141 0.05 -4.76 -9.18
CA HIS A 141 1.06 -3.73 -9.01
C HIS A 141 0.91 -2.63 -10.08
N LEU A 142 0.72 -3.02 -11.34
CA LEU A 142 0.53 -2.07 -12.44
C LEU A 142 -0.80 -1.32 -12.34
N ALA A 143 -1.84 -1.92 -11.76
CA ALA A 143 -3.10 -1.22 -11.52
C ALA A 143 -2.92 -0.05 -10.54
N ILE A 144 -2.20 -0.26 -9.42
CA ILE A 144 -1.86 0.83 -8.48
C ILE A 144 -1.07 1.91 -9.20
N VAL A 145 -0.01 1.53 -9.92
CA VAL A 145 0.83 2.47 -10.66
C VAL A 145 0.02 3.32 -11.65
N LYS A 146 -0.98 2.73 -12.33
CA LYS A 146 -1.88 3.48 -13.22
C LYS A 146 -2.76 4.50 -12.50
N ILE A 147 -3.22 4.20 -11.28
CA ILE A 147 -3.92 5.19 -10.44
C ILE A 147 -2.98 6.35 -10.09
N LEU A 148 -1.73 6.06 -9.73
CA LEU A 148 -0.73 7.09 -9.42
C LEU A 148 -0.39 7.94 -10.67
N ASP A 149 -0.25 7.32 -11.84
CA ASP A 149 -0.08 8.04 -13.11
C ASP A 149 -1.27 8.97 -13.39
N GLU A 150 -2.49 8.54 -13.08
CA GLU A 150 -3.69 9.36 -13.26
C GLU A 150 -3.75 10.54 -12.29
N ALA A 151 -3.38 10.33 -11.02
CA ALA A 151 -3.27 11.40 -10.04
C ALA A 151 -2.32 12.51 -10.53
N GLN A 152 -1.15 12.12 -11.08
CA GLN A 152 -0.22 13.08 -11.68
C GLN A 152 -0.82 13.85 -12.87
N LYS A 153 -1.56 13.18 -13.76
CA LYS A 153 -2.25 13.85 -14.88
C LYS A 153 -3.30 14.84 -14.43
N LEU A 154 -3.97 14.56 -13.30
CA LEU A 154 -4.96 15.44 -12.68
C LEU A 154 -4.33 16.61 -11.90
N GLY A 155 -2.99 16.72 -11.91
CA GLY A 155 -2.25 17.82 -11.28
C GLY A 155 -1.91 17.59 -9.81
N VAL A 156 -2.12 16.38 -9.29
CA VAL A 156 -1.68 15.99 -7.95
C VAL A 156 -0.17 15.77 -7.98
N CYS A 157 0.56 16.39 -7.05
CA CYS A 157 1.96 16.04 -6.84
C CYS A 157 2.03 14.65 -6.19
N CYS A 158 2.71 13.71 -6.83
CA CYS A 158 2.87 12.35 -6.34
C CYS A 158 4.34 12.05 -6.05
N GLU A 159 4.66 11.86 -4.78
CA GLU A 159 5.91 11.24 -4.37
C GLU A 159 5.66 9.74 -4.24
N VAL A 160 6.51 8.91 -4.85
CA VAL A 160 6.30 7.46 -4.90
C VAL A 160 7.61 6.75 -4.62
N ASP A 161 7.58 5.86 -3.63
CA ASP A 161 8.64 4.90 -3.36
C ASP A 161 8.13 3.50 -3.69
N ASP A 162 8.81 2.86 -4.63
CA ASP A 162 8.44 1.55 -5.17
C ASP A 162 9.65 0.64 -5.05
N GLU A 163 9.57 -0.33 -4.13
CA GLU A 163 10.65 -1.29 -3.87
C GLU A 163 10.93 -2.18 -5.10
N GLY A 164 9.95 -2.33 -6.00
CA GLY A 164 10.13 -3.00 -7.29
C GLY A 164 10.83 -2.14 -8.35
N ASN A 165 11.02 -0.84 -8.07
CA ASN A 165 11.62 0.17 -8.94
C ASN A 165 10.94 0.32 -10.31
N TYR A 166 9.72 -0.21 -10.46
CA TYR A 166 8.93 -0.08 -11.69
C TYR A 166 8.48 1.36 -11.91
N TRP A 167 8.13 2.08 -10.85
CA TRP A 167 7.73 3.49 -10.93
C TRP A 167 8.73 4.33 -11.73
N LYS A 168 10.03 4.18 -11.43
CA LYS A 168 11.12 4.94 -12.08
C LYS A 168 11.53 4.34 -13.42
N THR A 169 11.60 3.02 -13.52
CA THR A 169 12.18 2.34 -14.70
C THR A 169 11.17 2.00 -15.78
N ARG A 170 9.89 1.88 -15.42
CA ARG A 170 8.81 1.30 -16.23
C ARG A 170 9.18 -0.05 -16.86
N ASN A 171 10.08 -0.80 -16.22
CA ASN A 171 10.64 -2.04 -16.74
C ASN A 171 10.07 -3.25 -16.00
N ILE A 172 9.27 -4.05 -16.72
CA ILE A 172 8.65 -5.27 -16.17
C ILE A 172 9.71 -6.28 -15.73
N ALA A 173 10.81 -6.45 -16.46
CA ALA A 173 11.86 -7.40 -16.09
C ALA A 173 12.54 -7.00 -14.77
N THR A 174 12.76 -5.70 -14.54
CA THR A 174 13.29 -5.18 -13.26
C THR A 174 12.33 -5.47 -12.11
N LEU A 175 11.03 -5.21 -12.31
CA LEU A 175 10.00 -5.49 -11.31
C LEU A 175 9.92 -6.98 -10.97
N MET A 176 9.96 -7.84 -11.99
CA MET A 176 9.92 -9.29 -11.80
C MET A 176 11.16 -9.84 -11.10
N ALA A 177 12.34 -9.27 -11.38
CA ALA A 177 13.57 -9.63 -10.68
C ALA A 177 13.50 -9.25 -9.19
N ALA A 178 12.98 -8.06 -8.88
CA ALA A 178 12.76 -7.61 -7.51
C ALA A 178 11.77 -8.53 -6.76
N LEU A 179 10.65 -8.88 -7.39
CA LEU A 179 9.71 -9.85 -6.83
C LEU A 179 10.36 -11.20 -6.52
N SER A 180 11.15 -11.73 -7.46
CA SER A 180 11.82 -13.02 -7.28
C SER A 180 12.79 -12.99 -6.11
N ALA A 181 13.62 -11.95 -6.03
CA ALA A 181 14.56 -11.75 -4.94
C ALA A 181 13.84 -11.67 -3.58
N GLU A 182 12.75 -10.91 -3.48
CA GLU A 182 11.96 -10.79 -2.26
C GLU A 182 11.29 -12.11 -1.84
N ASN A 183 10.74 -12.88 -2.80
CA ASN A 183 10.15 -14.17 -2.49
C ASN A 183 11.18 -15.19 -1.99
N ILE A 184 12.37 -15.23 -2.61
CA ILE A 184 13.48 -16.09 -2.18
C ILE A 184 13.96 -15.69 -0.78
N PHE A 185 14.18 -14.39 -0.55
CA PHE A 185 14.63 -13.87 0.74
C PHE A 185 13.63 -14.19 1.86
N MET A 186 12.33 -13.95 1.62
CA MET A 186 11.28 -14.25 2.59
C MET A 186 11.15 -15.74 2.85
N ALA A 187 11.22 -16.60 1.82
CA ALA A 187 11.14 -18.05 1.99
C ALA A 187 12.31 -18.58 2.84
N THR A 188 13.53 -18.15 2.51
CA THR A 188 14.76 -18.55 3.22
C THR A 188 14.74 -18.10 4.69
N THR A 189 14.37 -16.84 4.93
CA THR A 189 14.35 -16.28 6.29
C THR A 189 13.28 -16.93 7.15
N MET A 190 12.05 -17.07 6.63
CA MET A 190 10.95 -17.65 7.39
C MET A 190 11.11 -19.15 7.57
N GLY A 191 11.73 -19.86 6.62
CA GLY A 191 12.12 -21.26 6.75
C GLY A 191 13.11 -21.47 7.89
N ALA A 192 14.21 -20.70 7.92
CA ALA A 192 15.18 -20.77 9.01
C ALA A 192 14.56 -20.45 10.38
N ILE A 193 13.67 -19.46 10.46
CA ILE A 193 12.95 -19.15 11.72
C ILE A 193 12.05 -20.32 12.11
N LYS A 194 11.27 -20.87 11.17
CA LYS A 194 10.37 -22.00 11.40
C LYS A 194 11.10 -23.21 11.97
N ASP A 195 12.30 -23.50 11.48
CA ASP A 195 13.11 -24.63 11.95
C ASP A 195 13.67 -24.45 13.37
N THR A 196 13.76 -23.20 13.86
CA THR A 196 14.24 -22.89 15.20
C THR A 196 13.14 -22.76 16.25
N ILE A 197 11.89 -22.51 15.83
CA ILE A 197 10.75 -22.38 16.74
C ILE A 197 10.26 -23.76 17.15
N ASP A 198 10.18 -24.00 18.46
CA ASP A 198 9.51 -25.19 18.99
C ASP A 198 8.00 -25.09 18.70
N PRO A 199 7.41 -26.00 17.90
CA PRO A 199 6.00 -25.96 17.55
C PRO A 199 5.05 -26.08 18.76
N SER A 200 5.54 -26.58 19.89
CA SER A 200 4.77 -26.64 21.14
C SER A 200 4.69 -25.30 21.89
N SER A 201 5.53 -24.32 21.52
CA SER A 201 5.64 -23.02 22.18
C SER A 201 5.00 -21.87 21.40
N ALA A 202 5.06 -21.91 20.06
CA ALA A 202 4.48 -20.90 19.19
C ALA A 202 4.28 -21.46 17.77
N THR A 203 3.32 -20.89 17.04
CA THR A 203 3.15 -21.14 15.60
C THR A 203 3.60 -19.91 14.83
N LEU A 204 4.50 -20.09 13.86
CA LEU A 204 4.91 -19.02 12.97
C LEU A 204 3.90 -18.86 11.83
N GLU A 205 3.23 -17.71 11.78
CA GLU A 205 2.35 -17.35 10.66
C GLU A 205 3.09 -16.40 9.71
N ALA A 206 3.37 -16.89 8.50
CA ALA A 206 3.91 -16.08 7.42
C ALA A 206 3.33 -16.56 6.07
N PRO A 207 2.72 -15.67 5.25
CA PRO A 207 2.06 -16.07 4.01
C PRO A 207 2.96 -16.84 3.03
N ILE A 208 4.27 -16.55 3.02
CA ILE A 208 5.25 -17.23 2.16
C ILE A 208 5.37 -18.74 2.47
N LEU A 209 5.16 -19.15 3.72
CA LEU A 209 5.25 -20.56 4.13
C LEU A 209 4.11 -21.41 3.55
N ALA A 210 3.04 -20.78 3.08
CA ALA A 210 1.89 -21.44 2.46
C ALA A 210 1.99 -21.49 0.93
N TYR A 211 3.08 -21.00 0.34
CA TYR A 211 3.26 -21.05 -1.11
C TYR A 211 3.39 -22.51 -1.57
N PRO A 212 2.68 -22.93 -2.64
CA PRO A 212 2.84 -24.28 -3.19
C PRO A 212 4.26 -24.60 -3.68
N ASN A 213 5.07 -23.58 -3.94
CA ASN A 213 6.46 -23.67 -4.38
C ASN A 213 7.46 -23.19 -3.31
N PHE A 214 7.06 -23.16 -2.03
CA PHE A 214 7.88 -22.69 -0.93
C PHE A 214 9.25 -23.39 -0.87
N GLU A 215 9.28 -24.73 -0.91
CA GLU A 215 10.52 -25.51 -0.77
C GLU A 215 11.51 -25.22 -1.91
N GLN A 216 11.02 -24.85 -3.09
CA GLN A 216 11.86 -24.46 -4.22
C GLN A 216 12.53 -23.10 -3.95
N LEU A 217 11.76 -22.12 -3.47
CA LEU A 217 12.25 -20.77 -3.15
C LEU A 217 13.27 -20.80 -2.02
N GLU A 218 13.02 -21.59 -0.98
CA GLU A 218 13.95 -21.79 0.14
C GLU A 218 15.24 -22.48 -0.31
N ALA A 219 15.13 -23.55 -1.12
CA ALA A 219 16.29 -24.25 -1.64
C ALA A 219 17.16 -23.35 -2.55
N GLU A 220 16.55 -22.50 -3.37
CA GLU A 220 17.25 -21.53 -4.21
C GLU A 220 18.03 -20.52 -3.36
N GLY A 221 17.40 -19.93 -2.33
CA GLY A 221 18.07 -18.98 -1.45
C GLY A 221 19.21 -19.58 -0.64
N ASN A 222 19.06 -20.82 -0.15
CA ASN A 222 20.15 -21.53 0.53
C ASN A 222 21.34 -21.80 -0.38
N GLN A 223 21.11 -22.15 -1.66
CA GLN A 223 22.19 -22.34 -2.63
C GLN A 223 22.95 -21.04 -2.92
N ASP A 224 22.26 -19.90 -2.96
CA ASP A 224 22.88 -18.61 -3.18
C ASP A 224 23.70 -18.15 -1.96
N LEU A 225 23.28 -18.47 -0.74
CA LEU A 225 24.08 -18.24 0.47
C LEU A 225 25.38 -19.05 0.45
N ASP A 226 25.29 -20.34 0.11
CA ASP A 226 26.45 -21.24 0.05
C ASP A 226 27.48 -20.84 -1.01
N ARG A 227 27.05 -20.20 -2.10
CA ARG A 227 27.95 -19.70 -3.16
C ARG A 227 28.71 -18.42 -2.81
N ASN A 228 28.22 -17.67 -1.83
CA ASN A 228 28.77 -16.37 -1.43
C ASN A 228 29.61 -16.43 -0.14
N LEU A 229 29.82 -17.63 0.41
CA LEU A 229 30.69 -17.95 1.55
C LEU A 229 32.03 -18.55 1.08
#